data_AF-A0A960R0L5-F1
#
_entry.id   AF-A0A960R0L5-F1
#
_cell.length_a   1.000
_cell.length_b   1.000
_cell.length_c   1.000
_cell.angle_alpha   90.00
_cell.angle_beta   90.00
_cell.angle_gamma   90.00
#
_symmetry.space_group_name_H-M   'P 1'
#
loop_
_entity.id
_entity.type
_entity.pdbx_description
1 polymer ?
#
loop_
_entity_poly.entity_id
_entity_poly.type
_entity_poly.pdbx_seq_one_letter_code
_entity_poly.pdbx_strand_id
1 'polypeptide(L)'
;WEPLEPGANRESGAPEYTGDQLDGFANKVTNYAAANPEKDPAGNLLNTRAAGWGIVRLNTKARKITMECWPRNVDVTAPDSEQYPGWPRTISQFDNYNPPSWGKLGDLTFDIENPVVQLIDASNNEILYTVRARGKSFSPGAPKGAVFVVKAGMDSPDTIVSEDARVGGEPHEVRLGDGVR
;
A
#
# COMPACT_ATOMS: atom_id res chain seq x y z
N TRP A 1 -19.31 -4.33 8.83
CA TRP A 1 -18.54 -5.47 8.33
C TRP A 1 -18.69 -6.63 9.31
N GLU A 2 -19.45 -7.64 8.93
CA GLU A 2 -19.74 -8.78 9.79
C GLU A 2 -19.70 -10.05 8.94
N PRO A 3 -18.53 -10.66 8.78
CA PRO A 3 -18.43 -11.91 8.04
C PRO A 3 -19.09 -13.05 8.79
N LEU A 4 -19.53 -14.06 8.05
CA LEU A 4 -20.16 -15.26 8.62
C LEU A 4 -19.17 -16.11 9.41
N GLU A 5 -17.90 -16.10 9.00
CA GLU A 5 -16.82 -16.86 9.63
C GLU A 5 -15.68 -15.91 10.05
N PRO A 6 -14.95 -16.21 11.13
CA PRO A 6 -13.76 -15.46 11.50
C PRO A 6 -12.72 -15.43 10.36
N GLY A 7 -12.08 -14.28 10.15
CA GLY A 7 -11.02 -14.18 9.14
C GLY A 7 -9.76 -14.93 9.53
N ALA A 8 -9.09 -15.51 8.53
CA ALA A 8 -7.80 -16.18 8.73
C ALA A 8 -6.66 -15.15 8.86
N ASN A 9 -5.48 -15.56 9.34
CA ASN A 9 -4.27 -14.72 9.39
C ASN A 9 -4.44 -13.33 10.05
N ARG A 10 -5.41 -13.19 10.97
CA ARG A 10 -5.62 -11.96 11.74
C ARG A 10 -4.46 -11.69 12.69
N GLU A 11 -4.26 -10.41 13.01
CA GLU A 11 -3.29 -9.99 14.02
C GLU A 11 -3.64 -10.61 15.39
N SER A 12 -2.62 -10.90 16.20
CA SER A 12 -2.82 -11.47 17.53
C SER A 12 -3.69 -10.54 18.39
N GLY A 13 -4.78 -11.08 18.96
CA GLY A 13 -5.74 -10.31 19.75
C GLY A 13 -6.72 -9.44 18.94
N ALA A 14 -6.65 -9.46 17.60
CA ALA A 14 -7.56 -8.69 16.77
C ALA A 14 -8.99 -9.30 16.72
N PRO A 15 -10.04 -8.49 16.52
CA PRO A 15 -11.42 -8.96 16.44
C PRO A 15 -11.61 -10.05 15.37
N GLU A 16 -12.55 -10.97 15.59
CA GLU A 16 -12.81 -12.10 14.67
C GLU A 16 -13.23 -11.66 13.27
N TYR A 17 -13.85 -10.48 13.14
CA TYR A 17 -14.22 -9.93 11.84
C TYR A 17 -13.02 -9.40 11.02
N THR A 18 -11.79 -9.45 11.55
CA THR A 18 -10.56 -9.06 10.82
C THR A 18 -9.86 -10.26 10.20
N GLY A 19 -8.83 -10.02 9.38
CA GLY A 19 -8.08 -11.05 8.68
C GLY A 19 -8.57 -11.31 7.26
N ASP A 20 -8.08 -12.39 6.68
CA ASP A 20 -8.32 -12.84 5.30
C ASP A 20 -9.73 -13.40 5.13
N GLN A 21 -10.46 -12.86 4.17
CA GLN A 21 -11.86 -13.15 3.90
C GLN A 21 -12.16 -13.00 2.40
N LEU A 22 -13.35 -13.46 2.01
CA LEU A 22 -13.95 -13.11 0.74
C LEU A 22 -14.97 -12.00 0.96
N ASP A 23 -14.90 -10.94 0.16
CA ASP A 23 -15.95 -9.91 0.18
C ASP A 23 -17.24 -10.43 -0.50
N GLY A 24 -18.28 -9.59 -0.54
CA GLY A 24 -19.58 -9.94 -1.15
C GLY A 24 -19.52 -10.26 -2.66
N PHE A 25 -18.41 -9.96 -3.34
CA PHE A 25 -18.15 -10.28 -4.74
C PHE A 25 -17.14 -11.42 -4.91
N ALA A 26 -16.79 -12.12 -3.82
CA ALA A 26 -15.78 -13.16 -3.77
C ALA A 26 -14.35 -12.69 -4.10
N ASN A 27 -14.04 -11.40 -3.94
CA ASN A 27 -12.65 -10.93 -3.98
C ASN A 27 -11.94 -11.34 -2.69
N LYS A 28 -10.66 -11.71 -2.80
CA LYS A 28 -9.80 -11.95 -1.65
C LYS A 28 -9.41 -10.62 -1.03
N VAL A 29 -9.77 -10.42 0.24
CA VAL A 29 -9.47 -9.20 1.00
C VAL A 29 -8.92 -9.57 2.37
N THR A 30 -8.03 -8.73 2.91
CA THR A 30 -7.58 -8.81 4.29
C THR A 30 -8.13 -7.59 5.03
N ASN A 31 -9.13 -7.80 5.89
CA ASN A 31 -9.72 -6.71 6.67
C ASN A 31 -8.92 -6.45 7.94
N TYR A 32 -8.27 -5.28 8.06
CA TYR A 32 -7.48 -4.95 9.25
C TYR A 32 -8.29 -4.26 10.35
N ALA A 33 -9.31 -3.47 9.99
CA ALA A 33 -10.15 -2.75 10.93
C ALA A 33 -11.46 -2.33 10.25
N ALA A 34 -12.54 -2.32 11.03
CA ALA A 34 -13.84 -1.80 10.60
C ALA A 34 -14.53 -1.12 11.79
N ALA A 35 -15.12 0.04 11.56
CA ALA A 35 -16.00 0.68 12.52
C ALA A 35 -17.38 0.02 12.46
N ASN A 36 -17.58 -1.01 13.28
CA ASN A 36 -18.86 -1.69 13.40
C ASN A 36 -19.68 -1.03 14.52
N PRO A 37 -20.93 -0.59 14.25
CA PRO A 37 -21.81 -0.15 15.32
C PRO A 37 -22.21 -1.33 16.21
N GLU A 38 -22.62 -1.03 17.44
CA GLU A 38 -23.31 -2.01 18.29
C GLU A 38 -24.62 -2.45 17.63
N LYS A 39 -24.97 -3.74 17.80
CA LYS A 39 -26.19 -4.31 17.21
C LYS A 39 -27.47 -3.81 17.86
N ASP A 40 -27.43 -3.59 19.17
CA ASP A 40 -28.54 -3.04 19.95
C ASP A 40 -28.18 -1.61 20.40
N PRO A 41 -28.58 -0.59 19.63
CA PRO A 41 -28.14 0.76 19.88
C PRO A 41 -28.81 1.34 21.12
N ALA A 42 -28.02 1.74 22.12
CA ALA A 42 -28.53 2.47 23.28
C ALA A 42 -28.93 3.91 22.89
N GLY A 43 -30.23 4.14 22.65
CA GLY A 43 -30.84 5.48 22.59
C GLY A 43 -30.76 6.23 21.24
N ASN A 44 -31.20 7.49 21.25
CA ASN A 44 -31.39 8.34 20.06
C ASN A 44 -30.12 9.05 19.56
N LEU A 45 -28.92 8.60 19.97
CA LEU A 45 -27.66 9.23 19.59
C LEU A 45 -27.19 8.73 18.22
N LEU A 46 -26.76 9.64 17.35
CA LEU A 46 -26.34 9.33 15.97
C LEU A 46 -25.05 8.48 15.89
N ASN A 47 -24.34 8.26 16.99
CA ASN A 47 -23.14 7.40 17.07
C ASN A 47 -23.45 5.90 16.91
N THR A 48 -24.72 5.51 17.06
CA THR A 48 -25.22 4.13 17.00
C THR A 48 -25.19 3.48 15.61
N ARG A 49 -24.79 4.22 14.56
CA ARG A 49 -24.72 3.73 13.17
C ARG A 49 -23.31 3.78 12.59
N ALA A 50 -22.27 3.71 13.44
CA ALA A 50 -20.87 3.97 13.07
C ALA A 50 -20.71 5.34 12.38
N ALA A 51 -21.48 6.33 12.83
CA ALA A 51 -21.39 7.67 12.29
C ALA A 51 -20.09 8.33 12.76
N GLY A 52 -19.38 8.91 11.81
CA GLY A 52 -18.06 9.46 12.08
C GLY A 52 -17.48 10.10 10.83
N TRP A 53 -16.17 10.26 10.85
CA TRP A 53 -15.40 10.76 9.72
C TRP A 53 -14.02 10.11 9.70
N GLY A 54 -13.42 10.05 8.53
CA GLY A 54 -12.07 9.54 8.35
C GLY A 54 -11.13 10.60 7.82
N ILE A 55 -9.85 10.49 8.17
CA ILE A 55 -8.77 11.28 7.58
C ILE A 55 -7.73 10.33 7.00
N VAL A 56 -7.28 10.61 5.79
CA VAL A 56 -6.10 9.96 5.23
C VAL A 56 -4.95 10.97 5.20
N ARG A 57 -3.90 10.70 5.97
CA ARG A 57 -2.68 11.50 6.02
C ARG A 57 -1.59 10.86 5.17
N LEU A 58 -1.11 11.61 4.19
CA LEU A 58 -0.03 11.19 3.30
C LEU A 58 1.28 11.82 3.74
N ASN A 59 2.18 11.04 4.33
CA ASN A 59 3.55 11.48 4.59
C ASN A 59 4.40 11.19 3.35
N THR A 60 4.52 12.17 2.46
CA THR A 60 5.21 12.03 1.17
C THR A 60 6.72 11.79 1.31
N LYS A 61 7.33 12.27 2.40
CA LYS A 61 8.76 12.05 2.71
C LYS A 61 9.04 10.62 3.17
N ALA A 62 8.20 10.09 4.07
CA ALA A 62 8.33 8.75 4.62
C ALA A 62 7.64 7.66 3.77
N ARG A 63 6.85 8.06 2.77
CA ARG A 63 5.97 7.17 1.97
C ARG A 63 5.00 6.36 2.83
N LYS A 64 4.50 6.98 3.91
CA LYS A 64 3.52 6.37 4.81
C LYS A 64 2.14 6.97 4.60
N ILE A 65 1.12 6.13 4.69
CA ILE A 65 -0.28 6.47 4.57
C ILE A 65 -0.92 6.10 5.91
N THR A 66 -1.36 7.10 6.67
CA THR A 66 -2.10 6.88 7.92
C THR A 66 -3.56 7.16 7.67
N MET A 67 -4.41 6.16 7.93
CA MET A 67 -5.84 6.26 7.83
C MET A 67 -6.43 6.29 9.24
N GLU A 68 -7.30 7.25 9.47
CA GLU A 68 -7.96 7.50 10.75
C GLU A 68 -9.47 7.26 10.62
N CYS A 69 -10.11 6.86 11.70
CA CYS A 69 -11.56 6.68 11.76
C CYS A 69 -12.11 7.16 13.12
N TRP A 70 -12.73 8.33 13.11
CA TRP A 70 -13.16 9.04 14.31
C TRP A 70 -14.68 8.97 14.50
N PRO A 71 -15.18 8.79 15.74
CA PRO A 71 -16.59 8.95 16.07
C PRO A 71 -17.10 10.37 15.75
N ARG A 72 -18.39 10.51 15.46
CA ARG A 72 -18.97 11.81 15.08
C ARG A 72 -18.89 12.89 16.17
N ASN A 73 -19.11 12.51 17.43
CA ASN A 73 -19.30 13.45 18.55
C ASN A 73 -18.10 13.45 19.50
N VAL A 74 -16.88 13.40 18.96
CA VAL A 74 -15.63 13.43 19.73
C VAL A 74 -14.90 14.75 19.50
N ASP A 75 -14.33 15.32 20.57
CA ASP A 75 -13.41 16.45 20.44
C ASP A 75 -12.00 15.92 20.20
N VAL A 76 -11.58 15.85 18.93
CA VAL A 76 -10.26 15.33 18.55
C VAL A 76 -9.07 16.14 19.05
N THR A 77 -9.31 17.30 19.69
CA THR A 77 -8.25 18.09 20.34
C THR A 77 -8.05 17.69 21.81
N ALA A 78 -9.01 17.00 22.41
CA ALA A 78 -8.89 16.47 23.76
C ALA A 78 -7.85 15.33 23.81
N PRO A 79 -6.98 15.29 24.83
CA PRO A 79 -5.85 14.36 24.89
C PRO A 79 -6.26 12.89 25.08
N ASP A 80 -7.48 12.66 25.56
CA ASP A 80 -8.08 11.35 25.83
C ASP A 80 -9.04 10.88 24.72
N SER A 81 -9.13 11.63 23.62
CA SER A 81 -9.98 11.25 22.50
C SER A 81 -9.44 10.06 21.73
N GLU A 82 -10.30 9.07 21.53
CA GLU A 82 -9.96 7.83 20.86
C GLU A 82 -10.69 7.70 19.52
N GLN A 83 -10.01 7.04 18.58
CA GLN A 83 -10.60 6.57 17.32
C GLN A 83 -11.39 5.29 17.56
N TYR A 84 -12.11 4.82 16.54
CA TYR A 84 -12.71 3.49 16.61
C TYR A 84 -11.64 2.39 16.84
N PRO A 85 -11.98 1.29 17.53
CA PRO A 85 -11.05 0.19 17.76
C PRO A 85 -10.39 -0.30 16.47
N GLY A 86 -9.08 -0.49 16.52
CA GLY A 86 -8.26 -0.86 15.36
C GLY A 86 -7.77 0.33 14.51
N TRP A 87 -8.15 1.57 14.85
CA TRP A 87 -7.68 2.78 14.19
C TRP A 87 -6.81 3.64 15.13
N PRO A 88 -5.86 4.43 14.60
CA PRO A 88 -5.52 4.59 13.18
C PRO A 88 -4.70 3.40 12.64
N ARG A 89 -4.72 3.23 11.31
CA ARG A 89 -3.85 2.26 10.61
C ARG A 89 -2.82 3.01 9.78
N THR A 90 -1.57 2.58 9.84
CA THR A 90 -0.50 3.15 9.01
C THR A 90 0.13 2.07 8.16
N ILE A 91 0.16 2.28 6.85
CA ILE A 91 0.85 1.43 5.88
C ILE A 91 1.96 2.21 5.17
N SER A 92 2.94 1.51 4.63
CA SER A 92 3.84 2.04 3.62
C SER A 92 3.16 1.99 2.26
N GLN A 93 3.46 2.95 1.38
CA GLN A 93 3.05 2.85 -0.03
C GLN A 93 3.56 1.54 -0.65
N PHE A 94 4.76 1.10 -0.26
CA PHE A 94 5.39 -0.10 -0.81
C PHE A 94 4.72 -1.40 -0.35
N ASP A 95 3.84 -1.37 0.65
CA ASP A 95 3.06 -2.55 1.04
C ASP A 95 2.13 -3.01 -0.10
N ASN A 96 1.70 -2.08 -0.98
CA ASN A 96 0.88 -2.38 -2.16
C ASN A 96 1.64 -3.16 -3.25
N TYR A 97 2.98 -3.19 -3.20
CA TYR A 97 3.85 -3.78 -4.22
C TYR A 97 4.80 -4.82 -3.65
N ASN A 98 4.48 -5.36 -2.47
CA ASN A 98 5.28 -6.38 -1.79
C ASN A 98 4.45 -7.60 -1.33
N PRO A 99 3.63 -8.24 -2.19
CA PRO A 99 3.00 -9.51 -1.85
C PRO A 99 4.05 -10.56 -1.39
N PRO A 100 3.76 -11.40 -0.38
CA PRO A 100 4.73 -12.41 0.09
C PRO A 100 5.18 -13.42 -0.97
N SER A 101 4.38 -13.63 -2.02
CA SER A 101 4.71 -14.51 -3.15
C SER A 101 5.74 -13.91 -4.10
N TRP A 102 5.90 -12.58 -4.10
CA TRP A 102 6.83 -11.86 -4.96
C TRP A 102 8.27 -12.02 -4.47
N GLY A 103 9.22 -11.65 -5.32
CA GLY A 103 10.60 -11.43 -4.94
C GLY A 103 11.06 -10.04 -5.34
N LYS A 104 12.37 -9.83 -5.38
CA LYS A 104 12.98 -8.58 -5.83
C LYS A 104 13.76 -8.77 -7.11
N LEU A 105 13.70 -7.80 -8.00
CA LEU A 105 14.66 -7.67 -9.09
C LEU A 105 16.04 -7.31 -8.53
N GLY A 106 17.07 -7.34 -9.38
CA GLY A 106 18.39 -6.79 -9.04
C GLY A 106 18.31 -5.31 -8.68
N ASP A 107 19.24 -4.87 -7.82
CA ASP A 107 19.28 -3.47 -7.37
C ASP A 107 19.58 -2.54 -8.54
N LEU A 108 18.75 -1.53 -8.72
CA LEU A 108 18.99 -0.43 -9.66
C LEU A 108 19.72 0.68 -8.92
N THR A 109 20.90 1.07 -9.40
CA THR A 109 21.66 2.20 -8.87
C THR A 109 21.69 3.32 -9.90
N PHE A 110 21.26 4.51 -9.51
CA PHE A 110 21.05 5.65 -10.41
C PHE A 110 22.11 6.74 -10.18
N ASP A 111 22.45 7.47 -11.24
CA ASP A 111 23.28 8.67 -11.16
C ASP A 111 22.53 9.89 -10.56
N ILE A 112 21.20 9.89 -10.65
CA ILE A 112 20.30 10.92 -10.11
C ILE A 112 19.61 10.52 -8.78
N GLU A 113 19.17 11.53 -8.04
CA GLU A 113 18.42 11.36 -6.78
C GLU A 113 16.91 11.21 -7.02
N ASN A 114 16.29 10.26 -6.33
CA ASN A 114 14.85 10.03 -6.31
C ASN A 114 14.19 9.89 -7.70
N PRO A 115 14.69 9.00 -8.59
CA PRO A 115 14.08 8.81 -9.91
C PRO A 115 12.65 8.25 -9.83
N VAL A 116 11.86 8.48 -10.87
CA VAL A 116 10.62 7.76 -11.11
C VAL A 116 10.93 6.44 -11.80
N VAL A 117 10.47 5.33 -11.25
CA VAL A 117 10.68 3.97 -11.76
C VAL A 117 9.32 3.34 -12.02
N GLN A 118 9.17 2.73 -13.20
CA GLN A 118 7.97 2.01 -13.63
C GLN A 118 8.33 0.56 -13.96
N LEU A 119 7.55 -0.38 -13.41
CA LEU A 119 7.67 -1.80 -13.68
C LEU A 119 6.50 -2.25 -14.56
N ILE A 120 6.81 -2.92 -15.66
CA ILE A 120 5.84 -3.34 -16.68
C ILE A 120 6.01 -4.84 -16.91
N ASP A 121 4.92 -5.60 -16.93
CA ASP A 121 4.95 -7.02 -17.32
C ASP A 121 5.18 -7.12 -18.83
N ALA A 122 6.26 -7.80 -19.23
CA ALA A 122 6.68 -7.86 -20.62
C ALA A 122 5.74 -8.72 -21.51
N SER A 123 4.89 -9.56 -20.91
CA SER A 123 3.99 -10.45 -21.64
C SER A 123 2.70 -9.77 -22.12
N ASN A 124 2.24 -8.76 -21.38
CA ASN A 124 0.95 -8.11 -21.62
C ASN A 124 1.01 -6.57 -21.61
N ASN A 125 2.19 -5.98 -21.38
CA ASN A 125 2.41 -4.53 -21.26
C ASN A 125 1.64 -3.85 -20.11
N GLU A 126 1.21 -4.62 -19.12
CA GLU A 126 0.54 -4.07 -17.94
C GLU A 126 1.55 -3.36 -17.03
N ILE A 127 1.24 -2.12 -16.66
CA ILE A 127 2.02 -1.40 -15.66
C ILE A 127 1.63 -1.94 -14.28
N LEU A 128 2.56 -2.60 -13.60
CA LEU A 128 2.35 -3.10 -12.24
C LEU A 128 2.33 -1.94 -11.25
N TYR A 129 3.30 -1.04 -11.38
CA TYR A 129 3.36 0.18 -10.60
C TYR A 129 4.31 1.21 -11.18
N THR A 130 4.14 2.45 -10.72
CA THR A 130 5.09 3.55 -10.91
C THR A 130 5.33 4.22 -9.57
N VAL A 131 6.59 4.33 -9.17
CA VAL A 131 6.98 4.87 -7.86
C VAL A 131 8.16 5.83 -8.01
N ARG A 132 8.22 6.82 -7.12
CA ARG A 132 9.43 7.62 -6.93
C ARG A 132 10.32 6.89 -5.94
N ALA A 133 11.47 6.41 -6.39
CA ALA A 133 12.49 5.83 -5.53
C ALA A 133 12.99 6.89 -4.52
N ARG A 134 13.50 6.43 -3.38
CA ARG A 134 14.13 7.31 -2.38
C ARG A 134 15.63 7.12 -2.44
N GLY A 135 16.38 8.19 -2.66
CA GLY A 135 17.81 8.12 -2.87
C GLY A 135 18.18 7.69 -4.28
N LYS A 136 19.36 7.08 -4.42
CA LYS A 136 19.93 6.61 -5.69
C LYS A 136 19.81 5.10 -5.91
N SER A 137 19.11 4.38 -5.05
CA SER A 137 19.00 2.92 -5.18
C SER A 137 17.56 2.45 -4.97
N PHE A 138 17.14 1.48 -5.76
CA PHE A 138 15.82 0.86 -5.65
C PHE A 138 15.85 -0.59 -6.11
N SER A 139 15.25 -1.47 -5.33
CA SER A 139 15.04 -2.89 -5.69
C SER A 139 13.54 -3.11 -5.93
N PRO A 140 13.08 -3.14 -7.19
CA PRO A 140 11.68 -3.38 -7.51
C PRO A 140 11.19 -4.72 -6.97
N GLY A 141 10.06 -4.73 -6.26
CA GLY A 141 9.32 -5.96 -5.96
C GLY A 141 8.59 -6.45 -7.22
N ALA A 142 8.64 -7.74 -7.52
CA ALA A 142 8.05 -8.29 -8.74
C ALA A 142 7.59 -9.75 -8.58
N PRO A 143 6.57 -10.19 -9.34
CA PRO A 143 6.22 -11.61 -9.43
C PRO A 143 7.40 -12.50 -9.86
N LYS A 144 7.55 -13.65 -9.20
CA LYS A 144 8.56 -14.67 -9.57
C LYS A 144 8.17 -15.36 -10.89
N GLY A 145 9.18 -15.76 -11.67
CA GLY A 145 8.97 -16.55 -12.89
C GLY A 145 8.50 -15.76 -14.12
N ALA A 146 8.38 -14.44 -14.02
CA ALA A 146 8.00 -13.54 -15.11
C ALA A 146 9.18 -12.66 -15.56
N VAL A 147 8.96 -11.92 -16.66
CA VAL A 147 9.91 -10.99 -17.28
C VAL A 147 9.31 -9.60 -17.26
N PHE A 148 10.13 -8.60 -16.99
CA PHE A 148 9.67 -7.23 -16.84
C PHE A 148 10.50 -6.25 -17.66
N VAL A 149 9.81 -5.26 -18.22
CA VAL A 149 10.44 -4.04 -18.70
C VAL A 149 10.48 -3.06 -17.55
N VAL A 150 11.65 -2.48 -17.30
CA VAL A 150 11.83 -1.41 -16.32
C VAL A 150 12.06 -0.11 -17.07
N LYS A 151 11.27 0.90 -16.75
CA LYS A 151 11.52 2.28 -17.18
C LYS A 151 11.91 3.16 -16.01
N ALA A 152 12.75 4.16 -16.25
CA ALA A 152 13.10 5.16 -15.26
C ALA A 152 13.39 6.54 -15.88
N GLY A 153 13.32 7.59 -15.05
CA GLY A 153 13.68 8.95 -15.41
C GLY A 153 13.56 9.92 -14.23
N MET A 154 13.92 11.19 -14.44
CA MET A 154 13.93 12.21 -13.37
C MET A 154 12.52 12.57 -12.91
N ASP A 155 11.68 12.99 -13.85
CA ASP A 155 10.31 13.46 -13.59
C ASP A 155 9.24 12.47 -14.03
N SER A 156 9.57 11.64 -15.03
CA SER A 156 8.73 10.61 -15.63
C SER A 156 9.56 9.40 -16.05
N PRO A 157 9.00 8.18 -16.09
CA PRO A 157 9.72 6.96 -16.44
C PRO A 157 9.81 6.82 -17.97
N ASP A 158 10.57 7.69 -18.63
CA ASP A 158 10.56 7.80 -20.10
C ASP A 158 11.63 6.93 -20.78
N THR A 159 12.67 6.52 -20.04
CA THR A 159 13.78 5.72 -20.57
C THR A 159 13.60 4.26 -20.17
N ILE A 160 13.68 3.33 -21.12
CA ILE A 160 13.79 1.90 -20.82
C ILE A 160 15.22 1.64 -20.30
N VAL A 161 15.31 1.05 -19.10
CA VAL A 161 16.59 0.74 -18.44
C VAL A 161 16.85 -0.75 -18.34
N SER A 162 15.83 -1.58 -18.57
CA SER A 162 15.96 -3.03 -18.79
C SER A 162 14.73 -3.54 -19.53
N GLU A 163 14.90 -4.45 -20.48
CA GLU A 163 13.82 -5.07 -21.27
C GLU A 163 13.48 -6.50 -20.80
N ASP A 164 14.35 -7.10 -19.99
CA ASP A 164 14.34 -8.52 -19.66
C ASP A 164 14.55 -8.80 -18.16
N ALA A 165 14.21 -7.84 -17.29
CA ALA A 165 14.44 -7.93 -15.86
C ALA A 165 13.65 -9.09 -15.23
N ARG A 166 14.28 -9.77 -14.27
CA ARG A 166 13.73 -10.94 -13.57
C ARG A 166 14.04 -10.90 -12.08
N VAL A 167 13.19 -11.53 -11.27
CA VAL A 167 13.45 -11.69 -9.84
C VAL A 167 14.75 -12.47 -9.64
N GLY A 168 15.64 -11.94 -8.79
CA GLY A 168 16.96 -12.50 -8.55
C GLY A 168 17.99 -12.21 -9.65
N GLY A 169 17.69 -11.28 -10.57
CA GLY A 169 18.66 -10.79 -11.56
C GLY A 169 19.80 -9.98 -10.92
N GLU A 170 20.87 -9.78 -11.69
CA GLU A 170 22.04 -9.03 -11.26
C GLU A 170 21.73 -7.53 -11.06
N PRO A 171 22.46 -6.84 -10.15
CA PRO A 171 22.38 -5.39 -10.02
C PRO A 171 22.72 -4.65 -11.32
N HIS A 172 22.15 -3.46 -11.51
CA HIS A 172 22.30 -2.67 -12.72
C HIS A 172 22.57 -1.19 -12.39
N GLU A 173 23.58 -0.60 -13.04
CA GLU A 173 23.83 0.85 -12.99
C GLU A 173 23.06 1.56 -14.10
N VAL A 174 22.28 2.58 -13.74
CA VAL A 174 21.42 3.33 -14.65
C VAL A 174 21.90 4.77 -14.74
N ARG A 175 22.16 5.25 -15.96
CA ARG A 175 22.50 6.66 -16.24
C ARG A 175 21.31 7.39 -16.85
N LEU A 176 20.82 8.43 -16.18
CA LEU A 176 19.67 9.24 -16.59
C LEU A 176 20.03 10.74 -16.72
N GLY A 177 21.19 11.17 -16.22
CA GLY A 177 21.58 12.58 -16.16
C GLY A 177 21.92 13.23 -17.51
N ASP A 178 22.17 12.45 -18.56
CA ASP A 178 22.65 12.96 -19.85
C ASP A 178 21.52 13.29 -20.87
N GLY A 179 20.24 13.22 -20.44
CA GLY A 179 19.07 13.33 -21.31
C GLY A 179 18.41 14.72 -21.41
N VAL A 180 18.96 15.77 -20.78
CA VAL A 180 18.43 17.13 -20.91
C VAL A 180 19.11 17.83 -22.09
N ARG A 181 18.46 17.75 -23.26
CA ARG A 181 18.56 18.78 -24.31
C ARG A 181 17.21 19.43 -24.52
#